data_AF-W1XHG5-F1
#
_entry.id   AF-W1XHG5-F1
#
_cell.length_a   1.000
_cell.length_b   1.000
_cell.length_c   1.000
_cell.angle_alpha   90.00
_cell.angle_beta   90.00
_cell.angle_gamma   90.00
#
_symmetry.space_group_name_H-M   'P 1'
#
loop_
_entity.id
_entity.type
_entity.pdbx_description
1 polymer ?
#
loop_
_entity_poly.entity_id
_entity_poly.type
_entity_poly.pdbx_seq_one_letter_code
_entity_poly.pdbx_strand_id
1 'polypeptide(L)' 'VSAEIYGTLLKYVAPEDVHVYSIDEYFIDITPYLPLYKKTPHQLAQMLLDAVLEATKIYATVGIGTNLFLA' A
#
# COMPACT_ATOMS: atom_id res chain seq x y z
N VAL A 1 0.52 16.27 -0.96
CA VAL A 1 0.01 15.15 -1.77
C VAL A 1 0.82 13.87 -1.55
N SER A 2 2.05 13.73 -2.04
CA SER A 2 2.85 12.49 -1.81
C SER A 2 3.01 12.12 -0.32
N ALA A 3 3.44 13.08 0.53
CA ALA A 3 3.53 12.87 1.98
C ALA A 3 2.18 12.53 2.66
N GLU A 4 1.06 12.94 2.07
CA GLU A 4 -0.29 12.65 2.57
C GLU A 4 -0.75 11.24 2.19
N ILE A 5 -0.40 10.76 0.99
CA ILE A 5 -0.56 9.36 0.58
C ILE A 5 0.27 8.47 1.51
N TYR A 6 1.55 8.79 1.69
CA TYR A 6 2.43 8.06 2.61
C TYR A 6 1.87 8.05 4.04
N GLY A 7 1.46 9.20 4.57
CA GLY A 7 0.83 9.29 5.89
C GLY A 7 -0.49 8.52 6.02
N THR A 8 -1.22 8.34 4.91
CA THR A 8 -2.43 7.50 4.88
C THR A 8 -2.08 6.02 4.93
N LEU A 9 -1.07 5.59 4.16
CA LEU A 9 -0.58 4.20 4.17
C LEU A 9 -0.04 3.82 5.56
N LEU A 10 0.67 4.73 6.24
CA LEU A 10 1.20 4.50 7.59
C LEU A 10 0.13 4.24 8.67
N LYS A 11 -1.15 4.49 8.39
CA LYS A 11 -2.25 4.11 9.29
C LYS A 11 -2.56 2.61 9.24
N TYR A 12 -2.12 1.92 8.20
CA TYR A 12 -2.42 0.52 7.92
C TYR A 12 -1.17 -0.38 7.95
N VAL A 13 -0.01 0.17 7.58
CA VAL A 13 1.26 -0.55 7.54
C VAL A 13 2.32 0.21 8.32
N ALA A 14 3.22 -0.52 8.96
CA ALA A 14 4.33 0.05 9.69
C ALA A 14 5.33 0.71 8.70
N PRO A 15 6.01 1.80 9.11
CA PRO A 15 6.98 2.49 8.24
C PRO A 15 8.15 1.60 7.82
N GLU A 16 8.49 0.60 8.61
CA GLU A 16 9.56 -0.39 8.31
C GLU A 16 9.21 -1.32 7.14
N ASP A 17 7.92 -1.56 6.89
CA ASP A 17 7.43 -2.42 5.80
C ASP A 17 7.13 -1.62 4.51
N VAL A 18 7.33 -0.30 4.52
CA VAL A 18 7.13 0.57 3.37
C VAL A 18 8.47 1.06 2.85
N HIS A 19 8.83 0.63 1.65
CA HIS A 19 9.98 1.12 0.92
C HIS A 19 9.57 2.18 -0.11
N VAL A 20 9.98 3.42 0.13
CA VAL A 20 9.74 4.54 -0.79
C VAL A 20 10.75 4.45 -1.94
N TYR A 21 10.30 4.14 -3.14
CA TYR A 21 11.15 4.05 -4.33
C TYR A 21 11.26 5.40 -5.05
N SER A 22 10.15 6.13 -5.13
CA SER A 22 10.08 7.48 -5.68
C SER A 22 9.02 8.32 -4.94
N ILE A 23 8.72 9.51 -5.45
CA ILE A 23 7.66 10.36 -4.89
C ILE A 23 6.24 9.78 -5.07
N ASP A 24 6.05 8.91 -6.05
CA ASP A 24 4.79 8.33 -6.50
C ASP A 24 4.76 6.80 -6.44
N GLU A 25 5.88 6.13 -6.18
CA GLU A 25 5.99 4.67 -6.10
C GLU A 25 6.48 4.20 -4.72
N TYR A 26 5.73 3.26 -4.16
CA TYR A 26 5.98 2.65 -2.85
C TYR A 26 5.88 1.13 -2.97
N PHE A 27 6.87 0.43 -2.46
CA PHE A 27 6.78 -1.01 -2.25
C PHE A 27 6.39 -1.29 -0.81
N ILE A 28 5.41 -2.17 -0.61
CA ILE A 28 4.88 -2.48 0.71
C ILE A 28 4.95 -3.98 0.92
N ASP A 29 5.63 -4.45 1.97
CA ASP A 29 5.54 -5.85 2.37
C ASP A 29 4.23 -6.09 3.10
N ILE A 30 3.27 -6.68 2.38
CA ILE A 30 1.94 -6.99 2.92
C ILE A 30 1.88 -8.35 3.61
N THR A 31 2.94 -9.17 3.54
CA THR A 31 2.95 -10.55 4.03
C THR A 31 2.48 -10.70 5.49
N PRO A 32 2.99 -9.91 6.46
CA PRO A 32 2.54 -10.03 7.86
C PRO A 32 1.11 -9.48 8.07
N TYR A 33 0.61 -8.65 7.16
CA TYR A 33 -0.68 -7.97 7.26
C TYR A 33 -1.85 -8.81 6.74
N LEU A 34 -1.60 -9.78 5.85
CA LEU A 34 -2.61 -10.72 5.36
C LEU A 34 -3.33 -11.48 6.48
N PRO A 35 -2.63 -12.17 7.42
CA PRO A 35 -3.29 -12.84 8.54
C PRO A 35 -3.86 -11.86 9.55
N LEU A 36 -3.25 -10.68 9.73
CA LEU A 36 -3.72 -9.64 10.66
C LEU A 36 -5.10 -9.12 10.26
N TYR A 37 -5.27 -8.75 8.99
CA TYR A 37 -6.53 -8.24 8.46
C TYR A 37 -7.48 -9.35 7.99
N LYS A 38 -7.03 -10.61 7.96
CA LYS A 38 -7.77 -11.76 7.42
C LYS A 38 -8.29 -11.50 5.99
N LYS A 39 -7.42 -10.93 5.16
CA LYS A 39 -7.73 -10.53 3.77
C LYS A 39 -6.81 -11.24 2.80
N THR A 40 -7.30 -11.44 1.57
CA THR A 40 -6.43 -11.83 0.46
C THR A 40 -5.57 -10.64 0.02
N PRO A 41 -4.44 -10.86 -0.69
CA PRO A 41 -3.61 -9.77 -1.20
C PRO A 41 -4.39 -8.72 -2.00
N HIS A 42 -5.31 -9.17 -2.87
CA HIS A 42 -6.16 -8.28 -3.66
C HIS A 42 -7.11 -7.45 -2.78
N GLN A 43 -7.70 -8.06 -1.75
CA GLN A 43 -8.59 -7.33 -0.83
C GLN A 43 -7.85 -6.30 0.01
N LEU A 44 -6.63 -6.64 0.44
CA LEU A 44 -5.79 -5.71 1.20
C LEU A 44 -5.31 -4.56 0.31
N ALA A 45 -4.91 -4.86 -0.92
CA ALA A 45 -4.53 -3.86 -1.91
C ALA A 45 -5.69 -2.91 -2.24
N GLN A 46 -6.90 -3.44 -2.48
CA GLN A 46 -8.10 -2.62 -2.70
C GLN A 46 -8.40 -1.72 -1.50
N MET A 47 -8.28 -2.24 -0.28
CA MET A 47 -8.49 -1.45 0.94
C MET A 47 -7.52 -0.27 1.04
N LEU A 48 -6.25 -0.45 0.67
CA LEU A 48 -5.26 0.64 0.66
C LEU A 48 -5.56 1.65 -0.47
N LEU A 49 -5.94 1.19 -1.66
CA LEU A 49 -6.34 2.06 -2.77
C LEU A 49 -7.56 2.91 -2.41
N ASP A 50 -8.59 2.30 -1.79
CA ASP A 50 -9.79 2.99 -1.34
C ASP A 50 -9.44 4.05 -0.29
N ALA A 51 -8.58 3.74 0.67
CA ALA A 51 -8.13 4.71 1.68
C ALA A 51 -7.38 5.91 1.07
N VAL A 52 -6.50 5.65 0.08
CA VAL A 52 -5.79 6.72 -0.64
C VAL A 52 -6.75 7.56 -1.47
N LEU A 53 -7.70 6.92 -2.17
CA LEU A 53 -8.72 7.61 -2.96
C LEU A 53 -9.64 8.45 -2.08
N GLU A 54 -10.05 7.94 -0.92
CA GLU A 54 -10.88 8.67 0.02
C GLU A 54 -10.17 9.92 0.56
N ALA A 55 -8.90 9.78 0.96
CA ALA A 55 -8.09 10.84 1.54
C ALA A 55 -7.69 11.91 0.52
N THR A 56 -7.24 11.50 -0.67
CA THR A 56 -6.57 12.40 -1.62
C THR A 56 -7.35 12.64 -2.91
N LYS A 57 -8.40 11.86 -3.18
CA LYS A 57 -9.16 11.84 -4.45
C LYS A 57 -8.31 11.49 -5.68
N ILE A 58 -7.18 10.83 -5.46
CA ILE A 58 -6.27 10.36 -6.50
C ILE A 58 -6.46 8.86 -6.67
N TYR A 59 -6.60 8.44 -7.93
CA TYR A 59 -6.55 7.03 -8.29
C TYR A 59 -5.10 6.56 -8.35
N ALA A 60 -4.82 5.44 -7.69
CA ALA A 60 -3.53 4.76 -7.75
C ALA A 60 -3.71 3.36 -8.35
N THR A 61 -2.63 2.81 -8.87
CA THR A 61 -2.57 1.43 -9.40
C THR A 61 -1.71 0.60 -8.46
N VAL A 62 -2.04 -0.68 -8.30
CA VAL A 62 -1.28 -1.60 -7.44
C VAL A 62 -0.86 -2.83 -8.22
N GLY A 63 0.43 -3.16 -8.13
CA GLY A 63 1.02 -4.41 -8.58
C GLY A 63 1.16 -5.39 -7.42
N ILE A 64 0.80 -6.65 -7.61
CA ILE A 64 0.90 -7.69 -6.57
C ILE A 64 1.83 -8.79 -7.11
N GLY A 65 3.08 -8.76 -6.67
CA GLY A 65 4.09 -9.77 -6.97
C GLY A 65 4.56 -10.50 -5.72
N THR A 66 5.12 -11.70 -5.90
CA THR A 66 5.80 -12.44 -4.82
C THR A 66 7.19 -11.91 -4.51
N ASN A 67 7.70 -10.98 -5.32
CA ASN A 67 8.95 -10.28 -5.12
C ASN A 67 8.89 -8.89 -5.78
N LEU A 68 9.86 -8.03 -5.46
CA LEU A 68 9.96 -6.66 -5.94
C LEU A 68 10.16 -6.54 -7.47
N PHE A 69 10.51 -7.62 -8.16
CA PHE A 69 10.74 -7.65 -9.62
C PHE A 69 9.53 -8.14 -10.42
N LEU A 70 8.53 -8.74 -9.75
CA LEU A 70 7.31 -9.29 -10.36
C LEU A 70 6.07 -8.45 -10.03
N ALA A 71 6.24 -7.36 -9.26
CA ALA A 71 5.18 -6.48 -8.81
C ALA A 71 4.95 -5.34 -9.82
#